data_AF-A0A7C7VKZ3-F1
#
_entry.id   AF-A0A7C7VKZ3-F1
#
_cell.length_a   1.000
_cell.length_b   1.000
_cell.length_c   1.000
_cell.angle_alpha   90.00
_cell.angle_beta   90.00
_cell.angle_gamma   90.00
#
_symmetry.space_group_name_H-M   'P 1'
#
loop_
_entity.id
_entity.type
_entity.pdbx_description
1 polymer ?
#
loop_
_entity_poly.entity_id
_entity_poly.type
_entity_poly.pdbx_seq_one_letter_code
_entity_poly.pdbx_strand_id
1 'polypeptide(L)'
;ASASLCGLIGALLYYGKSRGGEFGSMVIQQVRGWIIGLVLIGLFLPSINNWGHGGGLLGGLALAALLGYPERHPTGMLVRNMAVMVVVFSVAVLGWDLFQAAIIVWS
;
A
#
# COMPACT_ATOMS: atom_id res chain seq x y z
N ALA A 1 13.55 13.88 -19.43
CA ALA A 1 12.43 13.91 -18.45
C ALA A 1 11.98 12.52 -18.00
N SER A 2 12.03 11.47 -18.83
CA SER A 2 11.51 10.14 -18.44
C SER A 2 12.34 9.39 -17.39
N ALA A 3 13.67 9.55 -17.38
CA ALA A 3 14.53 8.94 -16.37
C ALA A 3 14.19 9.36 -14.94
N SER A 4 13.79 10.63 -14.72
CA SER A 4 13.34 11.10 -13.39
C SER A 4 11.97 10.53 -13.02
N LEU A 5 11.08 10.28 -13.98
CA LEU A 5 9.83 9.54 -13.73
C LEU A 5 10.13 8.09 -13.34
N CYS A 6 11.07 7.42 -14.02
CA CYS A 6 11.53 6.11 -13.61
C CYS A 6 12.11 6.13 -12.18
N GLY A 7 12.86 7.17 -11.82
CA GLY A 7 13.32 7.38 -10.45
C GLY A 7 12.20 7.52 -9.44
N LEU A 8 11.16 8.29 -9.76
CA LEU A 8 9.96 8.37 -8.91
C LEU A 8 9.28 7.00 -8.75
N ILE A 9 9.16 6.23 -9.84
CA ILE A 9 8.59 4.88 -9.84
C ILE A 9 9.43 3.93 -8.95
N GLY A 10 10.76 4.01 -9.04
CA GLY A 10 11.67 3.28 -8.14
C GLY A 10 11.50 3.67 -6.68
N ALA A 11 11.40 4.97 -6.39
CA ALA A 11 11.16 5.47 -5.03
C ALA A 11 9.79 5.01 -4.47
N LEU A 12 8.74 5.01 -5.30
CA LEU A 12 7.42 4.51 -4.92
C LEU A 12 7.42 3.00 -4.63
N LEU A 13 8.24 2.23 -5.35
CA LEU A 13 8.41 0.80 -5.09
C LEU A 13 9.02 0.57 -3.70
N TYR A 14 10.04 1.36 -3.32
CA TYR A 14 10.61 1.32 -1.96
C TYR A 14 9.59 1.77 -0.92
N TYR A 15 8.88 2.87 -1.18
CA TYR A 15 7.84 3.40 -0.30
C TYR A 15 6.76 2.36 -0.01
N GLY A 16 6.17 1.74 -1.04
CA GLY A 16 5.11 0.76 -0.87
C GLY A 16 5.57 -0.45 -0.05
N LYS A 17 6.81 -0.91 -0.28
CA LYS A 17 7.43 -2.00 0.51
C LYS A 17 7.65 -1.60 1.96
N SER A 18 8.16 -0.39 2.19
CA SER A 18 8.51 0.11 3.52
C SER A 18 7.28 0.46 4.35
N ARG A 19 6.24 0.99 3.70
CA ARG A 19 4.91 1.25 4.28
C ARG A 19 4.24 -0.03 4.75
N GLY A 20 4.21 -1.05 3.89
CA GLY A 20 3.45 -2.28 4.13
C GLY A 20 1.94 -2.02 4.26
N GLY A 21 1.21 -3.02 4.74
CA GLY A 21 -0.25 -2.97 4.85
C GLY A 21 -0.97 -2.84 3.50
N GLU A 22 -2.29 -2.65 3.55
CA GLU A 22 -3.14 -2.54 2.36
C GLU A 22 -2.71 -1.41 1.43
N PHE A 23 -2.43 -0.22 1.99
CA PHE A 23 -2.04 0.94 1.17
C PHE A 23 -0.69 0.72 0.47
N GLY A 24 0.32 0.18 1.18
CA GLY A 24 1.61 -0.14 0.57
C GLY A 24 1.48 -1.20 -0.53
N SER A 25 0.61 -2.21 -0.31
CA SER A 25 0.27 -3.23 -1.31
C SER A 25 -0.36 -2.62 -2.57
N MET A 26 -1.33 -1.73 -2.42
CA MET A 26 -1.98 -1.02 -3.54
C MET A 26 -0.97 -0.20 -4.35
N VAL A 27 -0.06 0.52 -3.68
CA VAL A 27 1.00 1.28 -4.35
C VAL A 27 1.93 0.35 -5.14
N ILE A 28 2.38 -0.75 -4.54
CA ILE A 28 3.22 -1.74 -5.23
C ILE A 28 2.49 -2.29 -6.47
N GLN A 29 1.21 -2.63 -6.34
CA GLN A 29 0.42 -3.19 -7.43
C GLN A 29 0.34 -2.23 -8.62
N GLN A 30 0.08 -0.95 -8.36
CA GLN A 30 0.03 0.09 -9.40
C GLN A 30 1.41 0.27 -10.07
N VAL A 31 2.46 0.42 -9.27
CA VAL A 31 3.82 0.70 -9.74
C VAL A 31 4.37 -0.48 -10.54
N ARG A 32 4.07 -1.74 -10.15
CA ARG A 32 4.44 -2.92 -10.92
C ARG A 32 3.87 -2.90 -12.34
N GLY A 33 2.62 -2.50 -12.51
CA GLY A 33 2.00 -2.33 -13.83
C GLY A 33 2.78 -1.34 -14.70
N TRP A 34 3.18 -0.20 -14.12
CA TRP A 34 3.98 0.80 -14.83
C TRP A 34 5.39 0.29 -15.18
N ILE A 35 6.05 -0.43 -14.28
CA ILE A 35 7.36 -1.03 -14.54
C ILE A 35 7.28 -2.02 -15.69
N ILE A 36 6.29 -2.91 -15.68
CA ILE A 36 6.07 -3.88 -16.77
C ILE A 36 5.86 -3.14 -18.09
N GLY A 37 4.98 -2.13 -18.11
CA GLY A 37 4.75 -1.31 -19.30
C GLY A 37 6.02 -0.63 -19.82
N LEU A 38 6.82 -0.03 -18.93
CA LEU A 38 8.09 0.61 -19.28
C LEU A 38 9.11 -0.38 -19.85
N VAL A 39 9.20 -1.59 -19.28
CA VAL A 39 10.10 -2.63 -19.78
C VAL A 39 9.66 -3.10 -21.17
N LEU A 40 8.36 -3.36 -21.37
CA LEU A 40 7.83 -3.76 -22.68
C LEU A 40 8.09 -2.67 -23.73
N ILE A 41 7.77 -1.42 -23.40
CA ILE A 41 8.02 -0.27 -24.27
C ILE A 41 9.52 -0.13 -24.60
N GLY A 42 10.39 -0.19 -23.59
CA GLY A 42 11.84 -0.10 -23.77
C GLY A 42 12.44 -1.27 -24.56
N LEU A 43 11.81 -2.46 -24.52
CA LEU A 43 12.24 -3.62 -25.29
C LEU A 43 11.85 -3.52 -26.77
N PHE A 44 10.62 -3.07 -27.06
CA PHE A 44 10.07 -3.07 -28.42
C PHE A 44 10.30 -1.78 -29.20
N LEU A 45 10.66 -0.66 -28.54
CA LEU A 45 10.95 0.62 -29.21
C LEU A 45 12.47 0.93 -29.13
N PRO A 46 13.23 0.70 -30.23
CA PRO A 46 14.70 0.76 -30.21
C PRO A 46 15.29 2.17 -30.07
N SER A 47 14.49 3.22 -30.17
CA SER A 47 14.92 4.61 -29.96
C SER A 47 14.98 5.01 -28.48
N ILE A 48 14.60 4.12 -27.55
CA ILE A 48 14.56 4.39 -26.12
C ILE A 48 15.89 4.07 -25.45
N ASN A 49 16.42 5.03 -24.67
CA ASN A 49 17.59 4.81 -23.84
C ASN A 49 17.24 4.01 -22.57
N ASN A 50 17.34 2.68 -22.64
CA ASN A 50 17.02 1.78 -21.52
C ASN A 50 17.96 1.93 -20.33
N TRP A 51 19.23 2.31 -20.55
CA TRP A 51 20.16 2.58 -19.46
C TRP A 51 19.74 3.80 -18.64
N GLY A 52 19.22 4.85 -19.28
CA GLY A 52 18.68 6.01 -18.59
C GLY A 52 17.43 5.71 -17.76
N HIS A 53 16.51 4.89 -18.28
CA HIS A 53 15.29 4.50 -17.57
C HIS A 53 15.58 3.51 -16.43
N GLY A 54 16.37 2.47 -16.70
CA GLY A 54 16.79 1.48 -15.69
C GLY A 54 17.64 2.12 -14.60
N GLY A 55 18.59 2.97 -14.99
CA GLY A 55 19.41 3.76 -14.05
C GLY A 55 18.56 4.73 -13.22
N GLY A 56 17.59 5.40 -13.83
CA GLY A 56 16.62 6.23 -13.12
C GLY A 56 15.85 5.42 -12.07
N LEU A 57 15.27 4.29 -12.46
CA LEU A 57 14.51 3.40 -11.57
C LEU A 57 15.35 2.88 -10.40
N LEU A 58 16.55 2.34 -10.68
CA LEU A 58 17.45 1.84 -9.64
C LEU A 58 17.96 2.97 -8.75
N GLY A 59 18.28 4.13 -9.32
CA GLY A 59 18.74 5.31 -8.58
C GLY A 59 17.67 5.85 -7.63
N GLY A 60 16.42 5.93 -8.09
CA GLY A 60 15.31 6.36 -7.23
C GLY A 60 14.99 5.36 -6.12
N LEU A 61 15.03 4.05 -6.42
CA LEU A 61 14.91 2.99 -5.42
C LEU A 61 16.02 3.09 -4.35
N ALA A 62 17.27 3.27 -4.80
CA ALA A 62 18.43 3.38 -3.91
C ALA A 62 18.37 4.64 -3.06
N LEU A 63 18.04 5.79 -3.65
CA LEU A 63 17.89 7.05 -2.91
C LEU A 63 16.76 6.96 -1.87
N ALA A 64 15.61 6.40 -2.23
CA ALA A 64 14.53 6.18 -1.27
C ALA A 64 14.94 5.22 -0.14
N ALA A 65 15.73 4.19 -0.45
CA ALA A 65 16.29 3.29 0.54
C ALA A 65 17.27 3.99 1.50
N LEU A 66 18.15 4.84 0.97
CA LEU A 66 19.12 5.62 1.75
C LEU A 66 18.44 6.67 2.65
N LEU A 67 17.43 7.36 2.12
CA LEU A 67 16.67 8.36 2.87
C LEU A 67 15.70 7.72 3.88
N GLY A 68 15.32 6.47 3.65
CA GLY A 68 14.44 5.71 4.52
C GLY A 68 12.96 6.13 4.41
N TYR A 69 12.12 5.39 5.13
CA TYR A 69 10.70 5.70 5.27
C TYR A 69 10.38 5.95 6.75
N PRO A 70 10.15 7.21 7.17
CA PRO A 70 10.05 7.57 8.59
C PRO A 70 8.74 7.10 9.25
N GLU A 71 7.75 6.70 8.47
CA GLU A 71 6.38 6.55 8.97
C GLU A 71 6.00 5.09 9.22
N ARG A 72 6.65 4.55 10.26
CA ARG A 72 6.15 3.44 11.07
C ARG A 72 5.76 3.98 12.44
N HIS A 73 4.65 4.71 12.53
CA HIS A 73 4.02 4.91 13.83
C HIS A 73 3.21 3.65 14.16
N PRO A 74 3.61 2.85 15.16
CA PRO A 74 2.74 1.81 15.68
C PRO A 74 1.43 2.48 16.11
N THR A 75 0.29 1.87 15.76
CA THR A 75 -1.02 2.36 16.18
C THR A 75 -1.00 2.51 17.70
N GLY A 76 -1.18 3.74 18.18
CA GLY A 76 -1.13 4.03 19.61
C GLY A 76 -2.12 3.17 20.38
N MET A 77 -1.75 2.78 21.60
CA MET A 77 -2.56 1.89 22.44
C MET A 77 -4.00 2.40 22.61
N LEU A 78 -4.19 3.73 22.67
CA LEU A 78 -5.51 4.36 22.71
C LEU A 78 -6.36 4.03 21.48
N VAL A 79 -5.86 4.27 20.27
CA VAL A 79 -6.59 4.01 19.02
C VAL A 79 -6.95 2.54 18.90
N ARG A 80 -6.01 1.65 19.26
CA ARG A 80 -6.25 0.21 19.29
C ARG A 80 -7.36 -0.17 20.27
N ASN A 81 -7.33 0.36 21.49
CA ASN A 81 -8.35 0.07 22.50
C ASN A 81 -9.72 0.64 22.10
N MET A 82 -9.76 1.83 21.51
CA MET A 82 -11.00 2.42 21.00
C MET A 82 -11.61 1.57 19.87
N ALA A 83 -10.79 1.08 18.94
CA ALA A 83 -11.26 0.19 17.88
C ALA A 83 -11.85 -1.10 18.46
N VAL A 84 -11.21 -1.70 19.47
CA VAL A 84 -11.73 -2.90 20.15
C VAL A 84 -13.05 -2.61 20.86
N MET A 85 -13.18 -1.49 21.57
CA MET A 85 -14.42 -1.10 22.24
C MET A 85 -15.58 -0.94 21.25
N VAL A 86 -15.34 -0.32 20.10
CA VAL A 86 -16.36 -0.18 19.05
C VAL A 86 -16.82 -1.55 18.55
N VAL A 87 -15.88 -2.47 18.26
CA VAL A 87 -16.21 -3.83 17.80
C VAL A 87 -17.03 -4.58 18.84
N VAL A 88 -16.63 -4.54 20.11
CA VAL A 88 -17.35 -5.21 21.21
C VAL A 88 -18.76 -4.64 21.36
N PHE A 89 -18.90 -3.31 21.30
CA PHE A 89 -20.21 -2.66 21.39
C PHE A 89 -21.11 -3.06 20.22
N SER A 90 -20.61 -3.06 18.98
CA SER A 90 -21.37 -3.51 17.81
C SER A 90 -21.83 -4.96 17.94
N VAL A 91 -20.96 -5.86 18.40
CA VAL A 91 -21.32 -7.27 18.64
C VAL A 91 -22.39 -7.41 19.73
N ALA A 92 -22.30 -6.62 20.80
CA ALA A 92 -23.27 -6.65 21.89
C ALA A 92 -24.66 -6.19 21.43
N VAL A 93 -24.74 -5.13 20.62
CA VAL A 93 -26.00 -4.66 20.03
C VAL A 93 -26.60 -5.73 19.12
N LEU A 94 -25.82 -6.28 18.20
CA LEU A 94 -26.30 -7.33 17.29
C LEU A 94 -26.73 -8.61 18.04
N GLY A 95 -26.02 -8.97 19.11
CA GLY A 95 -26.38 -10.09 19.97
C GLY A 95 -27.69 -9.85 20.74
N TRP A 96 -27.90 -8.62 21.20
CA TRP A 96 -29.16 -8.21 21.84
C TRP A 96 -30.33 -8.29 20.88
N ASP A 97 -30.18 -7.78 19.66
CA ASP A 97 -31.22 -7.84 18.62
C ASP A 97 -31.57 -9.30 18.28
N LEU A 98 -30.56 -10.17 18.18
CA LEU A 98 -30.77 -11.60 17.92
C LEU A 98 -31.50 -12.30 19.09
N PHE A 99 -31.17 -11.94 20.32
CA PHE A 99 -31.84 -12.45 21.52
C PHE A 99 -33.32 -12.03 21.58
N GLN A 100 -33.62 -10.76 21.30
CA GLN A 100 -35.00 -10.27 21.24
C GLN A 100 -35.79 -10.96 20.13
N ALA A 101 -35.19 -11.11 18.95
CA ALA A 101 -35.81 -11.85 17.85
C ALA A 101 -36.11 -13.31 18.24
N ALA A 102 -35.19 -13.97 18.94
CA ALA A 102 -35.41 -15.32 19.44
C ALA A 102 -36.54 -15.40 20.48
N ILE A 103 -36.66 -14.44 21.40
CA ILE A 103 -37.79 -14.43 22.34
C ILE A 103 -39.12 -14.32 21.60
N ILE A 104 -39.23 -13.38 20.65
CA ILE A 104 -40.47 -13.12 19.91
C ILE A 104 -40.91 -14.34 19.07
N VAL A 105 -39.96 -15.06 18.47
CA VAL A 105 -40.29 -16.24 17.64
C VAL A 105 -40.77 -17.44 18.49
N TRP A 106 -40.32 -17.54 19.74
CA TRP A 106 -40.59 -18.68 20.62
C TRP A 106 -41.68 -18.39 21.66
N SER A 107 -42.23 -17.17 21.72
CA SER A 107 -43.39 -16.77 22.52
C SER A 107 -44.69 -16.86 21.72
#